data_AF-A0A2T3FKU5-F1
#
_entry.id   AF-A0A2T3FKU5-F1
#
_cell.length_a   1.000
_cell.length_b   1.000
_cell.length_c   1.000
_cell.angle_alpha   90.00
_cell.angle_beta   90.00
_cell.angle_gamma   90.00
#
_symmetry.space_group_name_H-M   'P 1'
#
loop_
_entity.id
_entity.type
_entity.pdbx_description
1 polymer ?
#
loop_
_entity_poly.entity_id
_entity_poly.type
_entity_poly.pdbx_seq_one_letter_code
_entity_poly.pdbx_strand_id
1 'polypeptide(L)'
;MKDMNALNHKLQTMTRKELETICKAHNCKINDENLSIALQLMKNNPSSILIEEYQIIFLIELKKETSKEISDEFKDVLKHDFIHDIELLH
;
A
#
# COMPACT_ATOMS: atom_id res chain seq x y z
N MET A 1 16.87 11.94 6.20
CA MET A 1 16.21 10.67 6.55
C MET A 1 14.72 10.97 6.61
N LYS A 2 13.88 10.28 5.83
CA LYS A 2 12.43 10.46 5.93
C LYS A 2 11.99 10.19 7.37
N ASP A 3 11.07 10.98 7.90
CA ASP A 3 10.55 10.76 9.24
C ASP A 3 9.66 9.51 9.23
N MET A 4 10.24 8.37 9.60
CA MET A 4 9.56 7.08 9.60
C MET A 4 8.38 7.05 10.56
N ASN A 5 8.41 7.83 11.65
CA ASN A 5 7.28 7.91 12.58
C ASN A 5 6.12 8.68 11.94
N ALA A 6 6.40 9.77 11.23
CA ALA A 6 5.40 10.51 10.48
C ALA A 6 4.80 9.67 9.35
N LEU A 7 5.63 8.98 8.57
CA LEU A 7 5.18 8.07 7.50
C LEU A 7 4.31 6.94 8.06
N ASN A 8 4.73 6.31 9.15
CA ASN A 8 3.95 5.28 9.82
C ASN A 8 2.61 5.83 10.30
N HIS A 9 2.60 7.02 10.92
CA HIS A 9 1.35 7.66 11.34
C HIS A 9 0.40 7.88 10.15
N LYS A 10 0.90 8.43 9.05
CA LYS A 10 0.11 8.65 7.83
C LYS A 10 -0.44 7.35 7.24
N LEU A 11 0.38 6.30 7.17
CA LEU A 11 -0.07 4.99 6.69
C LEU A 11 -1.17 4.40 7.60
N GLN A 12 -1.01 4.53 8.91
CA GLN A 12 -2.00 4.07 9.90
C GLN A 12 -3.33 4.83 9.79
N THR A 13 -3.29 6.13 9.51
CA THR A 13 -4.50 6.94 9.36
C THR A 13 -5.06 6.94 7.94
N MET A 14 -4.30 6.47 6.95
CA MET A 14 -4.72 6.41 5.55
C MET A 14 -6.10 5.75 5.41
N THR A 15 -6.98 6.42 4.72
CA THR A 15 -8.33 5.96 4.44
C THR A 15 -8.35 5.13 3.16
N ARG A 16 -9.40 4.33 2.99
CA ARG A 16 -9.62 3.58 1.74
C ARG A 16 -9.68 4.50 0.53
N LYS A 17 -10.26 5.69 0.66
CA LYS A 17 -10.41 6.67 -0.43
C LYS A 17 -9.06 7.28 -0.84
N GLU A 18 -8.17 7.51 0.11
CA GLU A 18 -6.80 7.95 -0.18
C GLU A 18 -6.01 6.85 -0.88
N LEU A 19 -6.09 5.61 -0.40
CA LEU A 19 -5.47 4.47 -1.07
C LEU A 19 -6.04 4.28 -2.49
N GLU A 20 -7.35 4.42 -2.67
CA GLU A 20 -8.01 4.39 -3.98
C GLU A 20 -7.44 5.46 -4.93
N THR A 21 -7.20 6.67 -4.40
CA THR A 21 -6.66 7.80 -5.16
C THR A 21 -5.22 7.50 -5.61
N ILE A 22 -4.40 6.94 -4.72
CA ILE A 22 -3.04 6.50 -5.06
C ILE A 22 -3.09 5.39 -6.12
N CYS A 23 -3.89 4.34 -5.92
CA CYS A 23 -4.03 3.25 -6.89
C CYS A 23 -4.46 3.76 -8.28
N LYS A 24 -5.39 4.73 -8.34
CA LYS A 24 -5.81 5.35 -9.62
C LYS A 24 -4.68 6.15 -10.28
N ALA A 25 -3.88 6.87 -9.51
CA ALA A 25 -2.72 7.61 -10.04
C ALA A 25 -1.70 6.67 -10.71
N HIS A 26 -1.61 5.44 -10.22
CA HIS A 26 -0.73 4.38 -10.75
C HIS A 26 -1.41 3.42 -11.73
N ASN A 27 -2.61 3.73 -12.22
CA ASN A 27 -3.41 2.87 -13.13
C ASN A 27 -3.69 1.45 -12.60
N CYS A 28 -3.67 1.26 -11.27
CA CYS A 28 -3.93 -0.03 -10.63
C CYS A 28 -5.41 -0.41 -10.76
N LYS A 29 -5.68 -1.60 -11.30
CA LYS A 29 -7.04 -2.13 -11.50
C LYS A 29 -7.44 -3.00 -10.32
N ILE A 30 -8.05 -2.38 -9.33
CA ILE A 30 -8.48 -3.05 -8.10
C ILE A 30 -9.92 -2.68 -7.74
N ASN A 31 -10.66 -3.64 -7.20
CA ASN A 31 -12.02 -3.43 -6.71
C ASN A 31 -12.00 -2.99 -5.23
N ASP A 32 -13.15 -2.51 -4.76
CA ASP A 32 -13.35 -1.99 -3.41
C ASP A 32 -13.01 -2.99 -2.29
N GLU A 33 -13.27 -4.28 -2.51
CA GLU A 33 -13.02 -5.36 -1.55
C GLU A 33 -11.52 -5.59 -1.37
N ASN A 34 -10.81 -5.82 -2.48
CA ASN A 34 -9.37 -6.05 -2.49
C ASN A 34 -8.60 -4.82 -2.00
N LEU A 35 -9.10 -3.61 -2.28
CA LEU A 35 -8.54 -2.37 -1.76
C LEU A 35 -8.64 -2.29 -0.24
N SER A 36 -9.77 -2.75 0.32
CA SER A 36 -9.99 -2.79 1.77
C SER A 36 -9.06 -3.81 2.45
N ILE A 37 -8.87 -4.98 1.82
CA ILE A 37 -7.92 -6.00 2.27
C ILE A 37 -6.49 -5.45 2.27
N ALA A 38 -6.07 -4.84 1.16
CA ALA A 38 -4.75 -4.23 1.03
C ALA A 38 -4.52 -3.17 2.12
N LEU A 39 -5.45 -2.26 2.34
CA LEU A 39 -5.34 -1.24 3.38
C LEU A 39 -5.18 -1.87 4.77
N GLN A 40 -5.94 -2.91 5.09
CA GLN A 40 -5.85 -3.59 6.38
C GLN A 40 -4.48 -4.24 6.56
N LEU A 41 -3.94 -4.91 5.54
CA LEU A 41 -2.61 -5.51 5.58
C LEU A 41 -1.51 -4.46 5.79
N MET A 42 -1.59 -3.33 5.07
CA MET A 42 -0.66 -2.21 5.24
C MET A 42 -0.63 -1.68 6.67
N LYS A 43 -1.81 -1.55 7.30
CA LYS A 43 -1.92 -1.07 8.69
C LYS A 43 -1.47 -2.10 9.71
N ASN A 44 -1.69 -3.38 9.45
CA ASN A 44 -1.24 -4.45 10.34
C ASN A 44 0.28 -4.60 10.34
N ASN A 45 0.93 -4.32 9.22
CA ASN A 45 2.38 -4.40 9.10
C ASN A 45 2.98 -3.23 8.29
N PRO A 46 3.06 -2.01 8.86
CA PRO A 46 3.57 -0.82 8.17
C PRO A 46 4.98 -0.96 7.63
N SER A 47 5.84 -1.70 8.34
CA SER A 47 7.22 -1.94 7.93
C SER A 47 7.29 -2.66 6.59
N SER A 48 6.32 -3.51 6.28
CA SER A 48 6.20 -4.16 4.97
C SER A 48 5.85 -3.20 3.83
N ILE A 49 5.59 -1.92 4.12
CA ILE A 49 5.37 -0.88 3.12
C ILE A 49 6.54 0.10 3.11
N LEU A 50 6.93 0.56 4.30
CA LEU A 50 7.91 1.63 4.49
C LEU A 50 9.37 1.19 4.27
N ILE A 51 9.64 -0.12 4.26
CA ILE A 51 10.96 -0.71 4.05
C ILE A 51 10.91 -1.57 2.80
N GLU A 52 11.68 -1.20 1.77
CA GLU A 52 11.65 -1.81 0.44
C GLU A 52 11.92 -3.32 0.50
N GLU A 53 12.90 -3.75 1.31
CA GLU A 53 13.26 -5.18 1.46
C GLU A 53 12.13 -6.02 2.06
N TYR A 54 11.17 -5.38 2.75
CA TYR A 54 10.05 -6.04 3.39
C TYR A 54 8.76 -6.00 2.57
N GLN A 55 8.73 -5.27 1.45
CA GLN A 55 7.55 -5.20 0.56
C GLN A 55 7.10 -6.54 0.01
N ILE A 56 8.03 -7.49 -0.12
CA ILE A 56 7.69 -8.86 -0.51
C ILE A 56 6.73 -9.54 0.48
N ILE A 57 6.79 -9.20 1.77
CA ILE A 57 5.91 -9.77 2.81
C ILE A 57 4.47 -9.35 2.53
N PHE A 58 4.23 -8.06 2.30
CA PHE A 58 2.92 -7.53 1.96
C PHE A 58 2.35 -8.18 0.70
N LEU A 59 3.16 -8.30 -0.36
CA LEU A 59 2.73 -8.92 -1.62
C LEU A 59 2.34 -10.39 -1.44
N ILE A 60 3.09 -11.15 -0.64
CA ILE A 60 2.76 -12.54 -0.32
C ILE A 60 1.43 -12.64 0.44
N GLU A 61 1.20 -11.78 1.43
CA GLU A 61 -0.05 -11.78 2.20
C GLU A 61 -1.24 -11.35 1.35
N LEU A 62 -1.08 -10.28 0.57
CA LEU A 62 -2.11 -9.81 -0.33
C LEU A 62 -2.51 -10.90 -1.34
N LYS A 63 -1.53 -11.62 -1.91
CA LYS A 63 -1.79 -12.74 -2.81
C LYS A 63 -2.60 -13.86 -2.16
N LYS A 64 -2.37 -14.15 -0.87
CA LYS A 64 -3.09 -15.21 -0.14
C LYS A 64 -4.55 -14.82 0.12
N GLU A 65 -4.79 -13.56 0.48
CA GLU A 65 -6.12 -13.05 0.80
C GLU A 65 -6.94 -12.66 -0.43
N THR A 66 -6.29 -12.46 -1.58
CA THR A 66 -6.94 -12.01 -2.83
C THR A 66 -6.63 -12.96 -3.99
N SER A 67 -5.68 -12.58 -4.85
CA SER A 67 -5.22 -13.36 -6.00
C SER A 67 -3.82 -12.92 -6.42
N LYS A 68 -3.20 -13.68 -7.35
CA LYS A 68 -1.91 -13.31 -7.91
C LYS A 68 -2.00 -12.01 -8.71
N GLU A 69 -3.07 -11.86 -9.49
CA GLU A 69 -3.33 -10.71 -10.35
C GLU A 69 -3.36 -9.42 -9.53
N ILE A 70 -4.06 -9.41 -8.39
CA ILE A 70 -4.13 -8.26 -7.48
C ILE A 70 -2.77 -7.95 -6.84
N SER A 71 -2.01 -8.98 -6.46
CA SER A 71 -0.66 -8.79 -5.93
C SER A 71 0.29 -8.21 -6.99
N ASP A 72 0.17 -8.61 -8.25
CA ASP A 72 1.02 -8.10 -9.34
C ASP A 72 0.67 -6.64 -9.64
N GLU A 73 -0.62 -6.25 -9.65
CA GLU A 73 -1.07 -4.85 -9.76
C GLU A 73 -0.49 -3.98 -8.63
N PHE A 74 -0.52 -4.46 -7.38
CA PHE A 74 0.02 -3.71 -6.23
C PHE A 74 1.54 -3.62 -6.22
N LYS A 75 2.22 -4.63 -6.76
CA LYS A 75 3.68 -4.60 -6.88
C LYS A 75 4.15 -3.41 -7.71
N ASP A 76 3.41 -3.05 -8.75
CA ASP A 76 3.75 -1.90 -9.58
C ASP A 76 3.45 -0.59 -8.85
N VAL A 77 2.36 -0.50 -8.09
CA VAL A 77 2.09 0.65 -7.19
C VAL A 77 3.25 0.88 -6.22
N LEU A 78 3.75 -0.17 -5.55
CA LEU A 78 4.82 -0.04 -4.55
C LEU A 78 6.17 0.40 -5.15
N LYS A 79 6.44 0.08 -6.41
CA LYS A 79 7.65 0.52 -7.13
C LYS A 79 7.60 1.99 -7.54
N HIS A 80 6.41 2.56 -7.70
CA HIS A 80 6.21 3.91 -8.22
C HIS A 80 6.02 4.93 -7.10
N ASP A 81 7.11 5.32 -6.43
CA ASP A 81 7.13 6.42 -5.46
C ASP A 81 6.00 6.36 -4.39
N PHE A 82 5.50 5.17 -4.04
CA PHE A 82 4.38 5.02 -3.10
C PHE A 82 4.64 5.68 -1.74
N ILE A 83 5.89 5.67 -1.28
CA ILE A 83 6.31 6.39 -0.07
C ILE A 83 6.11 7.90 -0.22
N HIS A 84 6.38 8.46 -1.40
CA HIS A 84 6.13 9.86 -1.69
C HIS A 84 4.62 10.18 -1.66
N ASP A 85 3.78 9.30 -2.21
CA ASP A 85 2.33 9.49 -2.15
C ASP A 85 1.82 9.51 -0.70
N ILE A 86 2.36 8.63 0.16
CA ILE A 86 2.07 8.64 1.61
C ILE A 86 2.52 9.97 2.24
N GLU A 87 3.67 10.53 1.85
CA GLU A 87 4.15 11.83 2.34
C GLU A 87 3.19 12.98 2.00
N LEU A 88 2.46 12.88 0.89
CA LEU A 88 1.53 13.89 0.42
C LEU A 88 0.12 13.78 1.02
N LEU A 89 -0.18 12.71 1.77
CA LEU A 89 -1.47 12.59 2.48
C LEU A 89 -1.62 13.70 3.53
N HIS A 90 -2.84 14.22 3.66
CA HIS A 90 -3.20 15.38 4.48
C HIS A 90 -3.88 15.00 5.80
#